data_AF-A0A1J4V6I9-F1
#
_entry.id   AF-A0A1J4V6I9-F1
#
_cell.length_a   1.000
_cell.length_b   1.000
_cell.length_c   1.000
_cell.angle_alpha   90.00
_cell.angle_beta   90.00
_cell.angle_gamma   90.00
#
_symmetry.space_group_name_H-M   'P 1'
#
loop_
_entity.id
_entity.type
_entity.pdbx_description
1 polymer ?
#
loop_
_entity_poly.entity_id
_entity_poly.type
_entity_poly.pdbx_seq_one_letter_code
_entity_poly.pdbx_strand_id
1 'polypeptide(L)'
;MNEKGLISADEVKCEFELFEVNSYSILIDKTSVAADIPILTDFKLEDVFTFSLDLIGMEFCHRKVKLLTVDTIPDSSAWLLASDTRVVYALTDLLFSEKREEQLIVRLYQKSTATMFSYVDWFKGETDSNLYLTHIFERTHGITYPIDIRYILRDLKGRAILKGQRIIAPNQTIHFSSRDMKIDNGFAGYIEIYANVRPLNSPILPFYHMYVDYISANSVASMHQSGLSPWKANNPFFRGYFPDNNNQHLVVSLLNKFNSEAVQPIARLEYGPEEKRIRIEKKMKTIAQGEMVFEDMNELFEDDVHKEEPLLTIVADKDIHRPNYYIGPKNKDASWFDIEHGCVFQRRAAENAIPESKLKLLKQCRSYPWQNNIPLLPLRFDIETVLMYFGESSISYRNFLFVLHDSNGRKIFEKEEYIKIGSIIGMDDYCEKNGIEIDRGLLIIAPSPSIKEVPVYAHFKVGFRHRKNSYITSTVAGGNTINVNYDFDGGRLWKNEHLPIMNSEQFARGVFSKEFDTIVTVIHSSSLFDYKDIAKVDIDLYSANGSMNHFVKEIAPCTSSTFSLGELLDLSKKSEDYYSIWIKCRNRYVNAYHFLHRKKDNAIGVEHFYYGRFNTPRLAKQ
;
A
#
# COMPACT_ATOMS: atom_id res chain seq x y z
N MET A 1 22.67 -23.34 10.47
CA MET A 1 21.22 -23.05 10.41
C MET A 1 20.49 -24.32 10.82
N ASN A 2 19.73 -24.27 11.91
CA ASN A 2 19.11 -25.44 12.51
C ASN A 2 17.90 -25.91 11.67
N GLU A 3 17.76 -27.21 11.41
CA GLU A 3 16.77 -27.77 10.47
C GLU A 3 15.31 -27.51 10.83
N LYS A 4 15.01 -26.97 12.02
CA LYS A 4 13.65 -26.66 12.50
C LYS A 4 13.28 -25.16 12.46
N GLY A 5 14.22 -24.25 12.13
CA GLY A 5 13.98 -22.80 12.19
C GLY A 5 13.52 -22.34 13.58
N LEU A 6 14.18 -22.87 14.62
CA LEU A 6 13.94 -22.56 16.02
C LEU A 6 14.51 -21.17 16.34
N ILE A 7 13.75 -20.30 17.00
CA ILE A 7 14.32 -19.09 17.61
C ILE A 7 15.04 -19.45 18.92
N SER A 8 16.17 -18.80 19.17
CA SER A 8 16.98 -19.00 20.36
C SER A 8 16.29 -18.49 21.63
N ALA A 9 16.73 -18.98 22.79
CA ALA A 9 16.25 -18.50 24.09
C ALA A 9 16.49 -16.99 24.25
N ASP A 10 17.63 -16.49 23.76
CA ASP A 10 17.98 -15.07 23.79
C ASP A 10 17.03 -14.24 22.92
N GLU A 11 16.65 -14.73 21.73
CA GLU A 11 15.66 -14.06 20.89
C GLU A 11 14.28 -13.97 21.56
N VAL A 12 13.81 -15.06 22.19
CA VAL A 12 12.55 -15.04 22.95
C VAL A 12 12.64 -14.06 24.12
N LYS A 13 13.75 -14.09 24.86
CA LYS A 13 13.99 -13.18 25.99
C LYS A 13 13.99 -11.72 25.54
N CYS A 14 14.74 -11.37 24.49
CA CYS A 14 14.76 -10.02 23.94
C CYS A 14 13.36 -9.57 23.48
N GLU A 15 12.56 -10.47 22.92
CA GLU A 15 11.19 -10.16 22.54
C GLU A 15 10.30 -9.92 23.78
N PHE A 16 10.41 -10.76 24.80
CA PHE A 16 9.67 -10.61 26.06
C PHE A 16 10.04 -9.31 26.79
N GLU A 17 11.32 -8.98 26.86
CA GLU A 17 11.80 -7.69 27.41
C GLU A 17 11.28 -6.52 26.58
N LEU A 18 11.37 -6.63 25.24
CA LEU A 18 10.88 -5.59 24.34
C LEU A 18 9.40 -5.34 24.57
N PHE A 19 8.56 -6.35 24.78
CA PHE A 19 7.11 -6.21 24.99
C PHE A 19 6.68 -6.15 26.47
N GLU A 20 7.63 -5.98 27.41
CA GLU A 20 7.33 -5.87 28.85
C GLU A 20 6.49 -7.05 29.40
N VAL A 21 6.80 -8.25 28.94
CA VAL A 21 6.18 -9.48 29.43
C VAL A 21 6.57 -9.69 30.89
N ASN A 22 5.59 -9.92 31.78
CA ASN A 22 5.84 -10.25 33.19
C ASN A 22 5.63 -11.73 33.49
N SER A 23 4.62 -12.32 32.83
CA SER A 23 4.31 -13.74 32.92
C SER A 23 3.97 -14.32 31.55
N TYR A 24 4.22 -15.61 31.39
CA TYR A 24 3.95 -16.31 30.13
C TYR A 24 3.39 -17.71 30.37
N SER A 25 2.66 -18.19 29.38
CA SER A 25 2.13 -19.56 29.31
C SER A 25 2.72 -20.28 28.11
N ILE A 26 2.89 -21.59 28.19
CA ILE A 26 3.42 -22.39 27.08
C ILE A 26 2.26 -23.15 26.43
N LEU A 27 2.07 -23.02 25.12
CA LEU A 27 1.12 -23.83 24.37
C LEU A 27 1.86 -24.93 23.59
N ILE A 28 1.54 -26.19 23.87
CA ILE A 28 2.12 -27.38 23.25
C ILE A 28 1.08 -28.22 22.50
N ASP A 29 1.55 -29.04 21.58
CA ASP A 29 0.81 -30.12 20.95
C ASP A 29 1.70 -31.35 20.72
N LYS A 30 1.24 -32.30 19.90
CA LYS A 30 1.93 -33.58 19.63
C LYS A 30 3.28 -33.41 18.91
N THR A 31 3.57 -32.23 18.38
CA THR A 31 4.81 -31.90 17.64
C THR A 31 5.84 -31.22 18.53
N SER A 32 5.45 -30.77 19.72
CA SER A 32 6.30 -30.10 20.68
C SER A 32 7.41 -31.01 21.21
N VAL A 33 8.64 -30.48 21.27
CA VAL A 33 9.80 -31.19 21.82
C VAL A 33 10.27 -30.46 23.09
N ALA A 34 10.21 -31.14 24.24
CA ALA A 34 10.54 -30.54 25.54
C ALA A 34 11.94 -29.92 25.61
N ALA A 35 12.92 -30.57 24.98
CA ALA A 35 14.30 -30.08 24.94
C ALA A 35 14.48 -28.78 24.12
N ASP A 36 13.55 -28.46 23.23
CA ASP A 36 13.60 -27.25 22.39
C ASP A 36 13.06 -26.01 23.12
N ILE A 37 12.31 -26.19 24.23
CA ILE A 37 11.54 -25.13 24.87
C ILE A 37 12.37 -24.48 26.00
N PRO A 38 12.75 -23.19 25.84
CA PRO A 38 13.55 -22.52 26.85
C PRO A 38 12.69 -22.20 28.08
N ILE A 39 13.24 -22.51 29.27
CA ILE A 39 12.68 -22.01 30.52
C ILE A 39 13.34 -20.66 30.80
N LEU A 40 12.58 -19.59 30.61
CA LEU A 40 13.06 -18.24 30.83
C LEU A 40 12.83 -17.86 32.31
N THR A 41 13.88 -17.97 33.12
CA THR A 41 13.81 -17.78 34.58
C THR A 41 13.52 -16.35 35.02
N ASP A 42 13.77 -15.38 34.13
CA ASP A 42 13.53 -13.96 34.40
C ASP A 42 12.03 -13.60 34.32
N PHE A 43 11.17 -14.53 33.86
CA PHE A 43 9.74 -14.33 33.67
C PHE A 43 8.94 -15.41 34.40
N LYS A 44 7.75 -15.07 34.91
CA LYS A 44 6.89 -16.04 35.60
C LYS A 44 6.21 -16.98 34.60
N LEU A 45 6.58 -18.25 34.60
CA LEU A 45 5.83 -19.30 33.89
C LEU A 45 4.53 -19.60 34.66
N GLU A 46 3.37 -19.29 34.07
CA GLU A 46 2.06 -19.59 34.65
C GLU A 46 1.77 -21.08 34.61
N ASP A 47 1.69 -21.67 33.42
CA ASP A 47 1.55 -23.12 33.22
C ASP A 47 1.81 -23.57 31.78
N VAL A 48 1.70 -24.88 31.55
CA VAL A 48 1.77 -25.51 30.23
C VAL A 48 0.36 -25.99 29.81
N PHE A 49 -0.05 -25.60 28.61
CA PHE A 49 -1.39 -25.80 28.08
C PHE A 49 -1.38 -26.55 26.74
N THR A 50 -2.50 -27.18 26.40
CA THR A 50 -2.72 -27.84 25.11
C THR A 50 -4.20 -27.82 24.72
N PHE A 51 -4.51 -27.95 23.43
CA PHE A 51 -5.85 -28.30 22.95
C PHE A 51 -6.05 -29.82 22.76
N SER A 52 -4.99 -30.62 22.91
CA SER A 52 -5.02 -32.07 22.68
C SER A 52 -5.35 -32.84 23.96
N LEU A 53 -6.45 -33.58 23.96
CA LEU A 53 -6.84 -34.43 25.10
C LEU A 53 -5.75 -35.46 25.47
N ASP A 54 -5.02 -35.96 24.47
CA ASP A 54 -3.98 -36.98 24.67
C ASP A 54 -2.76 -36.50 25.47
N LEU A 55 -2.58 -35.19 25.63
CA LEU A 55 -1.43 -34.61 26.32
C LEU A 55 -1.74 -34.18 27.75
N ILE A 56 -3.02 -34.15 28.15
CA ILE A 56 -3.43 -33.69 29.47
C ILE A 56 -2.81 -34.57 30.56
N GLY A 57 -2.25 -33.92 31.59
CA GLY A 57 -1.66 -34.60 32.74
C GLY A 57 -0.25 -35.15 32.50
N MET A 58 0.24 -35.15 31.26
CA MET A 58 1.66 -35.42 30.97
C MET A 58 2.54 -34.35 31.64
N GLU A 59 3.76 -34.73 32.02
CA GLU A 59 4.73 -33.78 32.56
C GLU A 59 5.53 -33.13 31.43
N PHE A 60 5.58 -31.80 31.45
CA PHE A 60 6.32 -30.99 30.48
C PHE A 60 6.92 -29.79 31.21
N CYS A 61 8.24 -29.58 31.09
CA CYS A 61 8.97 -28.54 31.85
C CYS A 61 8.65 -28.58 33.37
N HIS A 62 8.59 -29.77 33.97
CA HIS A 62 8.25 -30.01 35.37
C HIS A 62 6.84 -29.58 35.81
N ARG A 63 5.91 -29.44 34.86
CA ARG A 63 4.50 -29.09 35.11
C ARG A 63 3.56 -30.08 34.43
N LYS A 64 2.38 -30.28 35.01
CA LYS A 64 1.33 -31.09 34.39
C LYS A 64 0.61 -30.26 33.33
N VAL A 65 0.57 -30.78 32.11
CA VAL A 65 -0.11 -30.14 30.98
C VAL A 65 -1.62 -30.05 31.24
N LYS A 66 -2.19 -28.87 31.03
CA LYS A 66 -3.61 -28.57 31.21
C LYS A 66 -4.33 -28.38 29.87
N LEU A 67 -5.62 -28.69 29.83
CA LEU A 67 -6.46 -28.37 28.69
C LEU A 67 -6.72 -26.85 28.64
N LEU A 68 -6.51 -26.25 27.48
CA LEU A 68 -6.89 -24.87 27.20
C LEU A 68 -8.33 -24.82 26.68
N THR A 69 -9.15 -24.05 27.38
CA THR A 69 -10.57 -23.79 27.11
C THR A 69 -10.88 -22.35 27.50
N VAL A 70 -12.06 -21.84 27.17
CA VAL A 70 -12.53 -20.51 27.58
C VAL A 70 -12.44 -20.29 29.11
N ASP A 71 -12.67 -21.34 29.91
CA ASP A 71 -12.66 -21.26 31.38
C ASP A 71 -11.26 -21.39 31.99
N THR A 72 -10.26 -21.78 31.18
CA THR A 72 -8.90 -22.08 31.66
C THR A 72 -7.84 -21.17 31.08
N ILE A 73 -8.23 -20.10 30.37
CA ILE A 73 -7.28 -19.13 29.84
C ILE A 73 -6.56 -18.42 30.99
N PRO A 74 -5.23 -18.56 31.09
CA PRO A 74 -4.45 -17.89 32.12
C PRO A 74 -4.41 -16.37 31.89
N ASP A 75 -4.24 -15.63 32.99
CA ASP A 75 -3.98 -14.20 32.94
C ASP A 75 -2.49 -13.90 32.72
N SER A 76 -1.89 -14.57 31.72
CA SER A 76 -0.50 -14.35 31.33
C SER A 76 -0.37 -13.17 30.37
N SER A 77 0.77 -12.46 30.44
CA SER A 77 1.08 -11.40 29.47
C SER A 77 1.42 -11.93 28.08
N ALA A 78 1.92 -13.17 27.99
CA ALA A 78 2.35 -13.77 26.73
C ALA A 78 2.11 -15.29 26.63
N TRP A 79 2.15 -15.79 25.41
CA TRP A 79 2.14 -17.18 25.02
C TRP A 79 3.42 -17.53 24.28
N LEU A 80 4.17 -18.51 24.81
CA LEU A 80 5.20 -19.19 24.06
C LEU A 80 4.55 -20.37 23.32
N LEU A 81 4.31 -20.19 22.02
CA LEU A 81 3.78 -21.24 21.17
C LEU A 81 4.91 -22.18 20.74
N ALA A 82 4.95 -23.35 21.35
CA ALA A 82 5.93 -24.38 21.07
C ALA A 82 5.37 -25.50 20.19
N SER A 83 4.73 -25.14 19.09
CA SER A 83 4.12 -26.08 18.14
C SER A 83 4.51 -25.73 16.71
N ASP A 84 4.69 -26.76 15.87
CA ASP A 84 4.85 -26.60 14.43
C ASP A 84 3.53 -26.81 13.66
N THR A 85 2.38 -26.86 14.32
CA THR A 85 1.09 -27.10 13.68
C THR A 85 0.27 -25.82 13.50
N ARG A 86 -0.99 -25.99 13.10
CA ARG A 86 -1.99 -24.91 12.91
C ARG A 86 -2.65 -24.49 14.23
N VAL A 87 -2.20 -25.01 15.38
CA VAL A 87 -2.77 -24.69 16.70
C VAL A 87 -2.71 -23.20 17.05
N VAL A 88 -1.80 -22.44 16.42
CA VAL A 88 -1.77 -20.98 16.51
C VAL A 88 -3.11 -20.33 16.18
N TYR A 89 -3.83 -20.86 15.19
CA TYR A 89 -5.12 -20.32 14.77
C TYR A 89 -6.22 -20.58 15.79
N ALA A 90 -6.14 -21.70 16.51
CA ALA A 90 -7.06 -21.97 17.62
C ALA A 90 -6.77 -21.05 18.81
N LEU A 91 -5.49 -20.76 19.10
CA LEU A 91 -5.12 -19.80 20.13
C LEU A 91 -5.57 -18.38 19.75
N THR A 92 -5.32 -17.91 18.54
CA THR A 92 -5.73 -16.55 18.12
C THR A 92 -7.24 -16.38 18.13
N ASP A 93 -8.00 -17.39 17.68
CA ASP A 93 -9.47 -17.38 17.74
C ASP A 93 -10.00 -17.35 19.18
N LEU A 94 -9.40 -18.14 20.08
CA LEU A 94 -9.74 -18.13 21.50
C LEU A 94 -9.44 -16.78 22.16
N LEU A 95 -8.26 -16.21 21.93
CA LEU A 95 -7.90 -14.91 22.49
C LEU A 95 -8.77 -13.78 21.93
N PHE A 96 -9.12 -13.84 20.64
CA PHE A 96 -10.01 -12.86 20.01
C PHE A 96 -11.44 -12.92 20.59
N SER A 97 -12.02 -14.12 20.66
CA SER A 97 -13.38 -14.33 21.19
C SER A 97 -13.51 -13.92 22.66
N GLU A 98 -12.47 -14.14 23.46
CA GLU A 98 -12.43 -13.79 24.88
C GLU A 98 -11.85 -12.40 25.17
N LYS A 99 -11.63 -11.57 24.13
CA LYS A 99 -11.12 -10.18 24.23
C LYS A 99 -9.79 -10.07 25.00
N ARG A 100 -8.86 -11.00 24.73
CA ARG A 100 -7.50 -11.08 25.29
C ARG A 100 -6.43 -10.90 24.20
N GLU A 101 -6.72 -10.06 23.22
CA GLU A 101 -5.87 -9.84 22.03
C GLU A 101 -4.49 -9.26 22.37
N GLU A 102 -4.38 -8.59 23.52
CA GLU A 102 -3.16 -8.01 24.05
C GLU A 102 -2.16 -9.05 24.57
N GLN A 103 -2.58 -10.30 24.82
CA GLN A 103 -1.67 -11.36 25.23
C GLN A 103 -0.74 -11.73 24.06
N LEU A 104 0.53 -11.36 24.17
CA LEU A 104 1.54 -11.50 23.11
C LEU A 104 1.73 -12.97 22.70
N ILE A 105 1.72 -13.28 21.40
CA ILE A 105 2.03 -14.62 20.91
C ILE A 105 3.43 -14.66 20.29
N VAL A 106 4.33 -15.44 20.91
CA VAL A 106 5.69 -15.68 20.43
C VAL A 106 5.82 -17.12 19.94
N ARG A 107 6.21 -17.29 18.67
CA ARG A 107 6.30 -18.61 18.01
C ARG A 107 7.73 -19.14 18.08
N LEU A 108 7.90 -20.29 18.73
CA LEU A 108 9.21 -20.95 18.87
C LEU A 108 9.70 -21.55 17.54
N TYR A 109 8.80 -22.19 16.79
CA TYR A 109 9.11 -22.80 15.49
C TYR A 109 8.71 -21.87 14.33
N GLN A 110 9.68 -21.37 13.57
CA GLN A 110 9.45 -20.38 12.50
C GLN A 110 9.74 -20.87 11.08
N LYS A 111 10.28 -22.07 10.88
CA LYS A 111 10.67 -22.59 9.54
C LYS A 111 9.56 -22.53 8.48
N SER A 112 8.31 -22.67 8.91
CA SER A 112 7.14 -22.67 8.02
C SER A 112 6.30 -21.40 8.15
N THR A 113 6.77 -20.37 8.85
CA THR A 113 6.04 -19.12 9.06
C THR A 113 6.55 -18.06 8.08
N ALA A 114 5.64 -17.36 7.41
CA ALA A 114 5.97 -16.16 6.66
C ALA A 114 5.95 -14.97 7.63
N THR A 115 7.13 -14.43 7.93
CA THR A 115 7.29 -13.19 8.69
C THR A 115 7.12 -12.01 7.75
N MET A 116 6.22 -11.11 8.12
CA MET A 116 5.94 -9.88 7.40
C MET A 116 6.28 -8.69 8.28
N PHE A 117 6.87 -7.68 7.64
CA PHE A 117 7.23 -6.43 8.26
C PHE A 117 6.85 -5.29 7.33
N SER A 118 6.26 -4.24 7.90
CA SER A 118 6.12 -2.96 7.23
C SER A 118 6.15 -1.84 8.27
N TYR A 119 6.38 -0.62 7.83
CA TYR A 119 6.38 0.56 8.70
C TYR A 119 5.69 1.72 8.01
N VAL A 120 5.10 2.62 8.80
CA VAL A 120 4.57 3.89 8.30
C VAL A 120 5.01 5.02 9.21
N ASP A 121 5.24 6.18 8.63
CA ASP A 121 5.56 7.38 9.39
C ASP A 121 4.33 7.76 10.25
N TRP A 122 4.58 8.33 11.43
CA TRP A 122 3.54 8.52 12.43
C TRP A 122 3.62 9.90 13.08
N PHE A 123 2.49 10.59 13.11
CA PHE A 123 2.37 11.97 13.62
C PHE A 123 1.19 12.12 14.57
N LYS A 124 1.36 13.02 15.55
CA LYS A 124 0.27 13.50 16.42
C LYS A 124 0.44 14.99 16.70
N GLY A 125 -0.62 15.78 16.57
CA GLY A 125 -0.58 17.22 16.84
C GLY A 125 -1.17 18.02 15.68
N GLU A 126 -0.33 18.76 14.94
CA GLU A 126 -0.77 19.49 13.74
C GLU A 126 -1.34 18.57 12.66
N THR A 127 -0.85 17.32 12.64
CA THR A 127 -1.32 16.23 11.81
C THR A 127 -1.50 14.98 12.64
N ASP A 128 -2.62 14.30 12.41
CA ASP A 128 -2.94 13.02 13.02
C ASP A 128 -2.87 11.88 12.00
N SER A 129 -2.14 10.82 12.33
CA SER A 129 -2.06 9.60 11.54
C SER A 129 -3.23 8.65 11.83
N ASN A 130 -3.81 8.08 10.77
CA ASN A 130 -4.81 7.02 10.83
C ASN A 130 -4.40 5.86 9.92
N LEU A 131 -4.07 4.72 10.50
CA LEU A 131 -3.62 3.51 9.81
C LEU A 131 -4.77 2.49 9.75
N TYR A 132 -5.02 1.94 8.57
CA TYR A 132 -6.01 0.91 8.30
C TYR A 132 -5.31 -0.36 7.82
N LEU A 133 -5.64 -1.46 8.47
CA LEU A 133 -4.99 -2.76 8.34
C LEU A 133 -6.05 -3.80 8.07
N THR A 134 -6.06 -4.39 6.88
CA THR A 134 -7.08 -5.35 6.45
C THR A 134 -6.54 -6.78 6.47
N HIS A 135 -7.36 -7.74 6.88
CA HIS A 135 -7.03 -9.16 6.78
C HIS A 135 -7.20 -9.67 5.36
N ILE A 136 -6.13 -9.59 4.56
CA ILE A 136 -6.16 -10.02 3.15
C ILE A 136 -5.95 -11.53 2.97
N PHE A 137 -5.51 -12.26 4.01
CA PHE A 137 -5.02 -13.64 3.88
C PHE A 137 -6.09 -14.68 3.57
N GLU A 138 -7.35 -14.41 3.92
CA GLU A 138 -8.46 -15.25 3.52
C GLU A 138 -8.60 -15.25 2.00
N ARG A 139 -8.64 -14.05 1.42
CA ARG A 139 -8.77 -13.87 -0.02
C ARG A 139 -7.52 -14.34 -0.74
N THR A 140 -6.30 -14.00 -0.28
CA THR A 140 -5.02 -14.35 -0.94
C THR A 140 -4.60 -15.80 -0.80
N HIS A 141 -4.81 -16.40 0.37
CA HIS A 141 -4.20 -17.68 0.75
C HIS A 141 -5.19 -18.68 1.37
N GLY A 142 -6.49 -18.36 1.42
CA GLY A 142 -7.53 -19.22 2.00
C GLY A 142 -7.45 -19.34 3.52
N ILE A 143 -6.77 -18.40 4.19
CA ILE A 143 -6.62 -18.39 5.65
C ILE A 143 -7.86 -17.75 6.26
N THR A 144 -8.83 -18.58 6.65
CA THR A 144 -10.12 -18.15 7.24
C THR A 144 -10.06 -18.03 8.76
N TYR A 145 -8.89 -17.76 9.34
CA TYR A 145 -8.69 -17.69 10.78
C TYR A 145 -8.14 -16.33 11.18
N PRO A 146 -8.41 -15.86 12.41
CA PRO A 146 -7.81 -14.63 12.92
C PRO A 146 -6.27 -14.72 12.96
N ILE A 147 -5.60 -13.60 12.68
CA ILE A 147 -4.14 -13.50 12.78
C ILE A 147 -3.77 -12.45 13.82
N ASP A 148 -2.74 -12.75 14.60
CA ASP A 148 -2.07 -11.76 15.45
C ASP A 148 -1.17 -10.85 14.62
N ILE A 149 -1.28 -9.56 14.92
CA ILE A 149 -0.36 -8.54 14.44
C ILE A 149 0.26 -7.84 15.65
N ARG A 150 1.58 -7.67 15.63
CA ARG A 150 2.33 -6.94 16.65
C ARG A 150 2.69 -5.57 16.10
N TYR A 151 2.70 -4.56 16.95
CA TYR A 151 3.10 -3.21 16.57
C TYR A 151 4.08 -2.61 17.56
N ILE A 152 4.97 -1.75 17.06
CA ILE A 152 5.89 -0.95 17.87
C ILE A 152 5.93 0.46 17.29
N LEU A 153 5.50 1.43 18.07
CA LEU A 153 5.65 2.85 17.78
C LEU A 153 7.01 3.33 18.28
N ARG A 154 7.79 3.97 17.42
CA ARG A 154 9.13 4.49 17.72
C ARG A 154 9.25 5.97 17.41
N ASP A 155 10.05 6.68 18.21
CA ASP A 155 10.45 8.05 17.90
C ASP A 155 11.51 8.11 16.78
N LEU A 156 11.91 9.31 16.37
CA LEU A 156 12.95 9.51 15.35
C LEU A 156 14.32 8.90 15.71
N LYS A 157 14.54 8.62 17.00
CA LYS A 157 15.75 7.99 17.54
C LYS A 157 15.64 6.47 17.66
N GLY A 158 14.55 5.90 17.16
CA GLY A 158 14.30 4.45 17.19
C GLY A 158 13.90 3.92 18.56
N ARG A 159 13.69 4.78 19.56
CA ARG A 159 13.27 4.35 20.91
C ARG A 159 11.81 3.94 20.86
N ALA A 160 11.49 2.77 21.42
CA ALA A 160 10.12 2.30 21.51
C ALA A 160 9.32 3.15 22.51
N ILE A 161 8.19 3.69 22.06
CA ILE A 161 7.29 4.56 22.83
C ILE A 161 6.03 3.82 23.23
N LEU A 162 5.45 3.07 22.28
CA LEU A 162 4.30 2.19 22.52
C LEU A 162 4.51 0.88 21.78
N LYS A 163 3.91 -0.19 22.28
CA LYS A 163 3.99 -1.52 21.70
C LYS A 163 2.78 -2.35 22.10
N GLY A 164 2.48 -3.38 21.33
CA GLY A 164 1.43 -4.31 21.70
C GLY A 164 1.07 -5.27 20.57
N GLN A 165 -0.04 -5.96 20.78
CA GLN A 165 -0.64 -6.87 19.82
C GLN A 165 -2.12 -6.55 19.61
N ARG A 166 -2.60 -6.86 18.41
CA ARG A 166 -4.02 -6.94 18.06
C ARG A 166 -4.26 -8.23 17.29
N ILE A 167 -5.49 -8.73 17.31
CA ILE A 167 -5.89 -9.85 16.49
C ILE A 167 -6.91 -9.35 15.47
N ILE A 168 -6.67 -9.64 14.21
CA ILE A 168 -7.56 -9.27 13.12
C ILE A 168 -8.25 -10.50 12.56
N ALA A 169 -9.57 -10.54 12.66
CA ALA A 169 -10.38 -11.63 12.14
C ALA A 169 -10.47 -11.57 10.60
N PRO A 170 -10.89 -12.67 9.95
CA PRO A 170 -10.99 -12.73 8.50
C PRO A 170 -11.90 -11.65 7.90
N ASN A 171 -11.46 -11.04 6.79
CA ASN A 171 -12.07 -9.90 6.09
C ASN A 171 -12.30 -8.62 6.93
N GLN A 172 -11.88 -8.57 8.20
CA GLN A 172 -11.98 -7.36 9.00
C GLN A 172 -10.87 -6.37 8.66
N THR A 173 -11.09 -5.12 9.09
CA THR A 173 -10.08 -4.06 9.12
C THR A 173 -9.95 -3.57 10.55
N ILE A 174 -8.73 -3.49 11.05
CA ILE A 174 -8.42 -2.77 12.30
C ILE A 174 -7.89 -1.38 11.96
N HIS A 175 -8.19 -0.44 12.85
CA HIS A 175 -7.83 0.97 12.71
C HIS A 175 -6.97 1.41 13.90
N PHE A 176 -5.88 2.10 13.62
CA PHE A 176 -5.01 2.75 14.59
C PHE A 176 -5.11 4.26 14.37
N SER A 177 -5.42 5.02 15.41
CA SER A 177 -5.42 6.48 15.37
C SER A 177 -4.40 7.05 16.35
N SER A 178 -3.61 8.03 15.91
CA SER A 178 -2.69 8.74 16.80
C SER A 178 -3.44 9.55 17.88
N ARG A 179 -4.69 9.93 17.62
CA ARG A 179 -5.58 10.60 18.59
C ARG A 179 -5.88 9.72 19.80
N ASP A 180 -6.10 8.42 19.57
CA ASP A 180 -6.46 7.46 20.61
C ASP A 180 -5.24 6.92 21.36
N MET A 181 -4.04 7.12 20.80
CA MET A 181 -2.79 6.70 21.43
C MET A 181 -2.34 7.69 22.51
N LYS A 182 -1.89 7.14 23.64
CA LYS A 182 -1.28 7.89 24.75
C LYS A 182 0.17 8.28 24.43
N ILE A 183 0.33 9.19 23.48
CA ILE A 183 1.59 9.83 23.10
C ILE A 183 1.43 11.36 23.11
N ASP A 184 2.55 12.07 23.20
CA ASP A 184 2.57 13.54 23.29
C ASP A 184 2.11 14.21 21.98
N ASN A 185 1.52 15.40 22.10
CA ASN A 185 1.27 16.27 20.94
C ASN A 185 2.61 16.82 20.42
N GLY A 186 2.76 16.89 19.10
CA GLY A 186 4.03 17.18 18.43
C GLY A 186 4.90 15.95 18.19
N PHE A 187 4.37 14.74 18.41
CA PHE A 187 5.09 13.51 18.14
C PHE A 187 5.34 13.33 16.63
N ALA A 188 6.57 12.98 16.28
CA ALA A 188 6.97 12.48 14.96
C ALA A 188 7.83 11.23 15.14
N GLY A 189 7.58 10.22 14.31
CA GLY A 189 8.23 8.94 14.41
C GLY A 189 7.68 7.97 13.37
N TYR A 190 7.65 6.69 13.71
CA TYR A 190 7.10 5.66 12.84
C TYR A 190 6.55 4.47 13.62
N ILE A 191 5.53 3.82 13.08
CA ILE A 191 4.98 2.58 13.63
C ILE A 191 5.39 1.40 12.75
N GLU A 192 6.01 0.41 13.39
CA GLU A 192 6.38 -0.88 12.82
C GLU A 192 5.22 -1.86 13.03
N ILE A 193 4.83 -2.60 11.99
CA ILE A 193 3.82 -3.67 12.06
C ILE A 193 4.47 -5.00 11.65
N TYR A 194 4.24 -6.02 12.47
CA TYR A 194 4.76 -7.36 12.30
C TYR A 194 3.62 -8.38 12.29
N ALA A 195 3.67 -9.32 11.36
CA ALA A 195 2.75 -10.44 11.32
C ALA A 195 3.50 -11.72 10.99
N ASN A 196 3.12 -12.81 11.65
CA ASN A 196 3.72 -14.13 11.46
C ASN A 196 2.61 -15.08 11.01
N VAL A 197 2.53 -15.38 9.73
CA VAL A 197 1.40 -16.17 9.20
C VAL A 197 1.87 -17.53 8.73
N ARG A 198 1.16 -18.57 9.15
CA ARG A 198 1.45 -19.96 8.78
C ARG A 198 0.67 -20.34 7.51
N PRO A 199 1.29 -20.91 6.48
CA PRO A 199 0.56 -21.38 5.31
C PRO A 199 -0.36 -22.54 5.71
N LEU A 200 -1.60 -22.52 5.22
CA LEU A 200 -2.48 -23.68 5.28
C LEU A 200 -2.11 -24.66 4.18
N ASN A 201 -2.22 -24.24 2.91
CA ASN A 201 -2.11 -25.14 1.76
C ASN A 201 -0.99 -24.75 0.77
N SER A 202 -0.53 -23.50 0.81
CA SER A 202 0.47 -22.97 -0.14
C SER A 202 1.39 -21.97 0.55
N PRO A 203 2.65 -21.83 0.10
CA PRO A 203 3.55 -20.79 0.60
C PRO A 203 2.90 -19.40 0.56
N ILE A 204 3.07 -18.64 1.63
CA ILE A 204 2.64 -17.25 1.73
C ILE A 204 3.79 -16.38 1.24
N LEU A 205 3.52 -15.47 0.32
CA LEU A 205 4.47 -14.42 0.00
C LEU A 205 4.44 -13.40 1.15
N PRO A 206 5.58 -13.06 1.77
CA PRO A 206 5.64 -12.16 2.91
C PRO A 206 5.36 -10.73 2.45
N PHE A 207 4.09 -10.41 2.29
CA PHE A 207 3.64 -9.18 1.68
C PHE A 207 2.29 -8.76 2.27
N TYR A 208 2.26 -7.52 2.77
CA TYR A 208 1.15 -7.00 3.57
C TYR A 208 0.91 -5.53 3.25
N HIS A 209 -0.36 -5.13 3.15
CA HIS A 209 -0.77 -3.81 2.69
C HIS A 209 -1.47 -3.03 3.78
N MET A 210 -1.18 -1.75 3.80
CA MET A 210 -1.69 -0.80 4.77
C MET A 210 -2.05 0.48 4.06
N TYR A 211 -3.13 1.12 4.51
CA TYR A 211 -3.45 2.48 4.08
C TYR A 211 -3.26 3.41 5.27
N VAL A 212 -2.72 4.60 5.03
CA VAL A 212 -2.53 5.61 6.07
C VAL A 212 -3.04 6.94 5.58
N ASP A 213 -3.78 7.62 6.44
CA ASP A 213 -4.11 9.03 6.27
C ASP A 213 -3.37 9.90 7.26
N TYR A 214 -3.02 11.08 6.78
CA TYR A 214 -2.45 12.16 7.57
C TYR A 214 -3.44 13.32 7.50
N ILE A 215 -4.09 13.58 8.64
CA ILE A 215 -5.21 14.51 8.73
C ILE A 215 -4.73 15.75 9.44
N SER A 216 -4.58 16.83 8.69
CA SER A 216 -4.21 18.16 9.20
C SER A 216 -5.45 19.06 9.30
N ALA A 217 -5.32 20.26 9.85
CA ALA A 217 -6.44 21.20 9.96
C ALA A 217 -7.14 21.48 8.61
N ASN A 218 -6.36 21.58 7.51
CA ASN A 218 -6.83 22.06 6.20
C ASN A 218 -6.67 21.05 5.05
N SER A 219 -6.03 19.89 5.31
CA SER A 219 -5.70 18.90 4.28
C SER A 219 -5.88 17.48 4.79
N VAL A 220 -5.95 16.57 3.82
CA VAL A 220 -5.89 15.12 4.02
C VAL A 220 -4.87 14.62 3.01
N ALA A 221 -3.82 13.94 3.46
CA ALA A 221 -2.94 13.20 2.58
C ALA A 221 -3.15 11.71 2.83
N SER A 222 -3.20 10.92 1.77
CA SER A 222 -3.34 9.46 1.85
C SER A 222 -2.15 8.79 1.20
N MET A 223 -1.74 7.66 1.76
CA MET A 223 -0.75 6.78 1.13
C MET A 223 -1.14 5.32 1.35
N HIS A 224 -0.75 4.46 0.43
CA HIS A 224 -0.63 3.03 0.73
C HIS A 224 0.82 2.67 1.00
N GLN A 225 1.03 1.75 1.93
CA GLN A 225 2.32 1.16 2.23
C GLN A 225 2.24 -0.35 2.09
N SER A 226 3.33 -0.96 1.59
CA SER A 226 3.48 -2.40 1.56
C SER A 226 4.69 -2.89 2.34
N GLY A 227 4.62 -4.12 2.84
CA GLY A 227 5.77 -4.84 3.38
C GLY A 227 6.77 -5.09 2.25
N LEU A 228 7.79 -4.24 2.14
CA LEU A 228 8.71 -4.23 1.02
C LEU A 228 10.12 -4.58 1.46
N SER A 229 10.81 -5.32 0.59
CA SER A 229 12.26 -5.50 0.68
C SER A 229 12.97 -4.14 0.68
N PRO A 230 14.16 -4.05 1.30
CA PRO A 230 14.96 -2.83 1.30
C PRO A 230 15.11 -2.24 -0.10
N TRP A 231 15.09 -0.91 -0.15
CA TRP A 231 15.56 -0.15 -1.28
C TRP A 231 17.05 -0.42 -1.50
N LYS A 232 17.39 -0.92 -2.68
CA LYS A 232 18.72 -1.45 -2.95
C LYS A 232 19.77 -0.35 -3.12
N ALA A 233 20.94 -0.58 -2.53
CA ALA A 233 22.12 0.26 -2.65
C ALA A 233 22.39 0.71 -4.08
N ASN A 234 22.79 1.97 -4.23
CA ASN A 234 23.15 2.68 -5.45
C ASN A 234 22.03 2.80 -6.49
N ASN A 235 20.82 2.36 -6.18
CA ASN A 235 19.71 2.60 -7.08
C ASN A 235 19.08 3.96 -6.77
N PRO A 236 18.88 4.80 -7.79
CA PRO A 236 18.20 6.08 -7.63
C PRO A 236 16.69 5.93 -7.41
N PHE A 237 16.16 6.70 -6.47
CA PHE A 237 14.73 6.85 -6.22
C PHE A 237 14.26 8.18 -6.84
N PHE A 238 13.53 8.10 -7.95
CA PHE A 238 13.07 9.25 -8.74
C PHE A 238 11.60 9.51 -8.43
N ARG A 239 11.25 10.54 -7.65
CA ARG A 239 9.83 10.82 -7.34
C ARG A 239 9.51 12.27 -6.95
N GLY A 240 10.30 12.89 -6.08
CA GLY A 240 10.00 14.27 -5.63
C GLY A 240 9.86 15.28 -6.77
N TYR A 241 8.71 15.94 -6.85
CA TYR A 241 8.58 17.19 -7.60
C TYR A 241 8.74 18.35 -6.63
N PHE A 242 9.49 19.38 -7.05
CA PHE A 242 9.52 20.61 -6.26
C PHE A 242 8.23 21.37 -6.53
N PRO A 243 7.52 21.81 -5.49
CA PRO A 243 6.39 22.69 -5.70
C PRO A 243 6.89 24.02 -6.29
N ASP A 244 6.24 24.48 -7.37
CA ASP A 244 6.55 25.77 -8.02
C ASP A 244 6.18 26.98 -7.15
N ASN A 245 5.44 26.77 -6.06
CA ASN A 245 4.98 27.81 -5.17
C ASN A 245 5.96 28.03 -4.00
N ASN A 246 6.45 29.26 -3.86
CA ASN A 246 7.35 29.68 -2.78
C ASN A 246 6.82 29.40 -1.36
N ASN A 247 5.52 29.15 -1.18
CA ASN A 247 4.89 28.84 0.10
C ASN A 247 4.78 27.34 0.42
N GLN A 248 5.29 26.47 -0.44
CA GLN A 248 5.26 25.01 -0.26
C GLN A 248 6.68 24.45 -0.14
N HIS A 249 6.82 23.33 0.55
CA HIS A 249 8.07 22.59 0.64
C HIS A 249 7.89 21.11 0.32
N LEU A 250 9.03 20.48 0.02
CA LEU A 250 9.19 19.06 -0.16
C LEU A 250 10.07 18.51 0.96
N VAL A 251 9.49 17.67 1.82
CA VAL A 251 10.20 17.01 2.92
C VAL A 251 10.38 15.54 2.59
N VAL A 252 11.60 15.02 2.71
CA VAL A 252 11.90 13.60 2.48
C VAL A 252 12.09 12.89 3.81
N SER A 253 11.38 11.78 3.98
CA SER A 253 11.52 10.85 5.12
C SER A 253 12.39 9.66 4.74
N LEU A 254 13.33 9.30 5.61
CA LEU A 254 14.26 8.19 5.43
C LEU A 254 14.44 7.40 6.72
N LEU A 255 14.41 6.06 6.62
CA LEU A 255 14.59 5.12 7.74
C LEU A 255 15.73 4.14 7.44
N ASN A 256 16.69 4.03 8.37
CA ASN A 256 17.74 3.02 8.32
C ASN A 256 17.43 1.86 9.27
N LYS A 257 16.61 0.89 8.82
CA LYS A 257 16.29 -0.30 9.63
C LYS A 257 17.36 -1.40 9.54
N PHE A 258 17.96 -1.55 8.36
CA PHE A 258 18.66 -2.78 7.98
C PHE A 258 20.15 -2.79 8.27
N ASN A 259 20.78 -1.62 8.39
CA ASN A 259 22.23 -1.52 8.52
C ASN A 259 22.60 -1.25 9.98
N SER A 260 23.52 -2.04 10.52
CA SER A 260 24.13 -1.77 11.83
C SER A 260 24.96 -0.48 11.84
N GLU A 261 25.52 -0.12 10.68
CA GLU A 261 26.23 1.12 10.47
C GLU A 261 25.29 2.24 10.03
N ALA A 262 25.66 3.47 10.36
CA ALA A 262 24.93 4.64 9.88
C ALA A 262 25.06 4.79 8.35
N VAL A 263 24.01 5.34 7.73
CA VAL A 263 23.92 5.58 6.28
C VAL A 263 23.78 7.09 6.04
N GLN A 264 24.48 7.63 5.05
CA GLN A 264 24.33 9.02 4.62
C GLN A 264 23.90 9.07 3.15
N PRO A 265 22.60 9.22 2.87
CA PRO A 265 22.11 9.36 1.50
C PRO A 265 22.58 10.65 0.83
N ILE A 266 22.50 10.67 -0.50
CA ILE A 266 22.77 11.84 -1.34
C ILE A 266 21.48 12.22 -2.04
N ALA A 267 21.10 13.49 -1.93
CA ALA A 267 20.06 14.11 -2.73
C ALA A 267 20.68 14.69 -4.00
N ARG A 268 20.05 14.42 -5.15
CA ARG A 268 20.48 14.89 -6.47
C ARG A 268 19.37 15.72 -7.09
N LEU A 269 19.71 16.97 -7.42
CA LEU A 269 18.85 17.87 -8.17
C LEU A 269 19.31 17.87 -9.63
N GLU A 270 18.42 17.49 -10.54
CA GLU A 270 18.70 17.49 -11.99
C GLU A 270 17.75 18.44 -12.71
N TYR A 271 18.26 19.36 -13.52
CA TYR A 271 17.47 20.33 -14.29
C TYR A 271 18.09 20.62 -15.67
N GLY A 272 17.28 21.17 -16.57
CA GLY A 272 17.65 21.48 -17.94
C GLY A 272 17.41 20.35 -18.96
N PRO A 273 17.58 20.63 -20.25
CA PRO A 273 17.34 19.66 -21.32
C PRO A 273 18.29 18.46 -21.23
N GLU A 274 17.87 17.28 -21.68
CA GLU A 274 18.60 16.00 -21.53
C GLU A 274 20.06 16.08 -22.02
N GLU A 275 20.31 16.83 -23.09
CA GLU A 275 21.64 17.05 -23.68
C GLU A 275 22.56 17.97 -22.86
N LYS A 276 22.01 18.75 -21.92
CA LYS A 276 22.75 19.70 -21.06
C LYS A 276 22.26 19.64 -19.60
N ARG A 277 21.88 18.45 -19.13
CA ARG A 277 21.33 18.28 -17.78
C ARG A 277 22.38 18.65 -16.75
N ILE A 278 22.10 19.68 -15.95
CA ILE A 278 22.96 20.06 -14.84
C ILE A 278 22.54 19.24 -13.63
N ARG A 279 23.53 18.69 -12.92
CA ARG A 279 23.33 17.87 -11.72
C ARG A 279 24.03 18.52 -10.54
N ILE A 280 23.28 18.74 -9.48
CA ILE A 280 23.77 19.21 -8.18
C ILE A 280 23.55 18.09 -7.18
N GLU A 281 24.57 17.76 -6.40
CA GLU A 281 24.50 16.73 -5.36
C GLU A 281 24.77 17.34 -4.00
N LYS A 282 23.91 17.00 -3.03
CA LYS A 282 24.09 17.39 -1.63
C LYS A 282 23.95 16.18 -0.74
N LYS A 283 24.81 16.11 0.29
CA LYS A 283 24.73 15.07 1.31
C LYS A 283 23.55 15.37 2.23
N MET A 284 22.77 14.34 2.51
CA MET A 284 21.68 14.40 3.46
C MET A 284 22.19 14.15 4.89
N LYS A 285 21.29 14.24 5.87
CA LYS A 285 21.56 13.85 7.26
C LYS A 285 21.96 12.37 7.34
N THR A 286 22.92 12.07 8.20
CA THR A 286 23.34 10.70 8.52
C THR A 286 22.30 10.04 9.43
N ILE A 287 21.99 8.76 9.17
CA ILE A 287 20.89 8.03 9.82
C ILE A 287 21.46 6.75 10.46
N ALA A 288 21.44 6.66 11.79
CA ALA A 288 21.89 5.45 12.51
C ALA A 288 20.87 4.30 12.42
N GLN A 289 21.25 3.11 12.87
CA GLN A 289 20.36 1.94 12.87
C GLN A 289 19.10 2.22 13.72
N GLY A 290 17.94 2.01 13.12
CA GLY A 290 16.63 2.28 13.75
C GLY A 290 16.27 3.76 13.83
N GLU A 291 17.08 4.68 13.30
CA GLU A 291 16.71 6.10 13.27
C GLU A 291 15.96 6.47 11.99
N MET A 292 15.13 7.51 12.10
CA MET A 292 14.42 8.14 11.00
C MET A 292 14.76 9.64 10.96
N VAL A 293 14.85 10.19 9.75
CA VAL A 293 15.01 11.64 9.55
C VAL A 293 13.94 12.17 8.61
N PHE A 294 13.49 13.40 8.90
CA PHE A 294 12.77 14.26 7.97
C PHE A 294 13.71 15.39 7.57
N GLU A 295 13.89 15.59 6.28
CA GLU A 295 14.79 16.61 5.74
C GLU A 295 14.09 17.42 4.66
N ASP A 296 14.06 18.75 4.84
CA ASP A 296 13.47 19.69 3.90
C ASP A 296 14.41 19.91 2.72
N MET A 297 13.94 19.55 1.53
CA MET A 297 14.72 19.64 0.30
C MET A 297 14.81 21.08 -0.21
N ASN A 298 13.86 21.94 0.12
CA ASN A 298 13.93 23.36 -0.20
C ASN A 298 15.03 24.05 0.61
N GLU A 299 15.21 23.68 1.87
CA GLU A 299 16.34 24.16 2.69
C GLU A 299 17.67 23.59 2.19
N LEU A 300 17.72 22.28 1.93
CA LEU A 300 18.95 21.62 1.47
C LEU A 300 19.47 22.26 0.17
N PHE A 301 18.57 22.63 -0.75
CA PHE A 301 18.90 23.22 -2.05
C PHE A 301 18.60 24.73 -2.15
N GLU A 302 18.54 25.47 -1.04
CA GLU A 302 18.13 26.90 -1.03
C GLU A 302 18.86 27.74 -2.10
N ASP A 303 20.18 27.56 -2.26
CA ASP A 303 21.01 28.28 -3.25
C ASP A 303 20.78 27.87 -4.71
N ASP A 304 20.03 26.78 -4.95
CA ASP A 304 19.99 26.05 -6.22
C ASP A 304 18.59 25.96 -6.87
N VAL A 305 17.51 26.23 -6.12
CA VAL A 305 16.09 25.91 -6.48
C VAL A 305 15.48 26.84 -7.54
N HIS A 306 16.18 27.86 -8.02
CA HIS A 306 15.63 28.87 -8.97
C HIS A 306 15.58 28.45 -10.46
N LYS A 307 15.47 27.17 -10.79
CA LYS A 307 15.68 26.68 -12.17
C LYS A 307 14.48 25.89 -12.67
N GLU A 308 14.14 26.07 -13.95
CA GLU A 308 13.01 25.40 -14.60
C GLU A 308 13.17 23.87 -14.54
N GLU A 309 12.09 23.16 -14.16
CA GLU A 309 11.94 21.70 -14.21
C GLU A 309 12.91 20.87 -13.31
N PRO A 310 13.03 21.13 -12.00
CA PRO A 310 13.92 20.37 -11.12
C PRO A 310 13.35 18.98 -10.79
N LEU A 311 14.16 17.95 -11.01
CA LEU A 311 13.88 16.58 -10.57
C LEU A 311 14.74 16.22 -9.37
N LEU A 312 14.10 15.75 -8.30
CA LEU A 312 14.79 15.24 -7.12
C LEU A 312 14.97 13.73 -7.20
N THR A 313 16.20 13.29 -6.98
CA THR A 313 16.54 11.87 -6.85
C THR A 313 17.30 11.62 -5.55
N ILE A 314 16.94 10.56 -4.81
CA ILE A 314 17.68 10.13 -3.62
C ILE A 314 18.46 8.85 -3.92
N VAL A 315 19.72 8.81 -3.51
CA VAL A 315 20.59 7.63 -3.66
C VAL A 315 21.32 7.35 -2.35
N ALA A 316 21.32 6.09 -1.91
CA ALA A 316 22.12 5.62 -0.79
C ALA A 316 23.13 4.59 -1.27
N ASP A 317 24.29 4.52 -0.63
CA ASP A 317 25.35 3.54 -0.90
C ASP A 317 25.05 2.16 -0.26
N LYS A 318 24.08 2.11 0.64
CA LYS A 318 23.60 0.92 1.36
C LYS A 318 22.09 0.72 1.18
N ASP A 319 21.63 -0.49 1.52
CA ASP A 319 20.22 -0.86 1.46
C ASP A 319 19.43 -0.11 2.55
N ILE A 320 18.48 0.76 2.22
CA ILE A 320 17.65 1.51 3.18
C ILE A 320 16.15 1.28 2.92
N HIS A 321 15.26 1.81 3.76
CA HIS A 321 13.85 1.85 3.36
C HIS A 321 13.62 2.85 2.22
N ARG A 322 12.54 2.64 1.46
CA ARG A 322 12.13 3.56 0.40
C ARG A 322 11.79 4.93 1.01
N PRO A 323 12.25 6.04 0.42
CA PRO A 323 11.89 7.36 0.92
C PRO A 323 10.40 7.65 0.71
N ASN A 324 9.80 8.39 1.66
CA ASN A 324 8.50 9.05 1.46
C ASN A 324 8.74 10.53 1.18
N TYR A 325 7.99 11.11 0.24
CA TYR A 325 8.09 12.51 -0.15
C TYR A 325 6.82 13.23 0.27
N TYR A 326 6.93 14.15 1.22
CA TYR A 326 5.83 14.90 1.78
C TYR A 326 5.78 16.29 1.19
N ILE A 327 4.58 16.73 0.84
CA ILE A 327 4.34 18.08 0.34
C ILE A 327 3.39 18.79 1.29
N GLY A 328 3.83 19.96 1.74
CA GLY A 328 3.15 20.77 2.75
C GLY A 328 3.43 22.26 2.58
N PRO A 329 2.73 23.12 3.35
CA PRO A 329 3.04 24.54 3.42
C PRO A 329 4.26 24.81 4.31
N LYS A 330 5.19 25.67 3.88
CA LYS A 330 6.45 25.96 4.59
C LYS A 330 6.31 26.39 6.05
N ASN A 331 5.21 27.07 6.38
CA ASN A 331 5.01 27.70 7.69
C ASN A 331 4.22 26.83 8.67
N LYS A 332 3.99 25.55 8.37
CA LYS A 332 3.30 24.62 9.28
C LYS A 332 4.04 23.30 9.34
N ASP A 333 4.44 22.93 10.54
CA ASP A 333 5.19 21.70 10.74
C ASP A 333 4.28 20.49 10.52
N ALA A 334 4.71 19.59 9.65
CA ALA A 334 4.03 18.34 9.36
C ALA A 334 2.57 18.44 8.84
N SER A 335 2.15 19.55 8.24
CA SER A 335 0.81 19.69 7.63
C SER A 335 0.79 19.22 6.17
N TRP A 336 0.69 17.92 5.95
CA TRP A 336 0.79 17.32 4.62
C TRP A 336 -0.52 17.36 3.82
N PHE A 337 -0.45 17.68 2.54
CA PHE A 337 -1.58 17.56 1.61
C PHE A 337 -1.34 16.57 0.47
N ASP A 338 -0.08 16.22 0.22
CA ASP A 338 0.26 15.14 -0.70
C ASP A 338 1.43 14.33 -0.16
N ILE A 339 1.41 13.04 -0.46
CA ILE A 339 2.50 12.12 -0.12
C ILE A 339 2.75 11.25 -1.31
N GLU A 340 4.00 11.25 -1.72
CA GLU A 340 4.44 10.44 -2.81
C GLU A 340 5.29 9.27 -2.31
N HIS A 341 4.80 8.07 -2.60
CA HIS A 341 5.49 6.82 -2.35
C HIS A 341 5.53 5.98 -3.63
N GLY A 342 6.72 5.48 -3.96
CA GLY A 342 7.04 4.97 -5.31
C GLY A 342 7.51 3.53 -5.38
N CYS A 343 7.14 2.86 -6.46
CA CYS A 343 7.80 1.65 -6.92
C CYS A 343 8.98 2.03 -7.80
N VAL A 344 10.18 1.54 -7.46
CA VAL A 344 11.33 1.82 -8.29
C VAL A 344 11.37 0.88 -9.47
N PHE A 345 11.41 1.45 -10.66
CA PHE A 345 11.67 0.70 -11.86
C PHE A 345 13.14 0.83 -12.19
N GLN A 346 13.88 -0.22 -11.84
CA GLN A 346 15.24 -0.40 -12.32
C GLN A 346 15.23 -0.22 -13.84
N ARG A 347 16.19 0.53 -14.38
CA ARG A 347 16.67 0.43 -15.77
C ARG A 347 17.25 -0.97 -16.09
N ARG A 348 16.72 -2.05 -15.50
CA ARG A 348 17.24 -3.43 -15.53
C ARG A 348 16.26 -4.45 -16.15
N ALA A 349 15.17 -4.02 -16.77
CA ALA A 349 14.58 -4.89 -17.80
C ALA A 349 15.52 -4.80 -19.02
N ALA A 350 15.97 -5.94 -19.53
CA ALA A 350 16.87 -6.02 -20.69
C ALA A 350 16.28 -5.42 -21.99
N GLU A 351 15.05 -4.90 -21.94
CA GLU A 351 14.32 -4.26 -23.04
C GLU A 351 13.85 -2.87 -22.58
N ASN A 352 14.55 -1.82 -23.02
CA ASN A 352 14.16 -0.44 -22.72
C ASN A 352 13.00 0.04 -23.62
N ALA A 353 12.84 -0.56 -24.81
CA ALA A 353 11.77 -0.28 -25.75
C ALA A 353 11.09 -1.58 -26.22
N ILE A 354 9.82 -1.49 -26.61
CA ILE A 354 9.07 -2.62 -27.17
C ILE A 354 9.66 -3.00 -28.54
N PRO A 355 9.99 -4.27 -28.79
CA PRO A 355 10.50 -4.71 -30.09
C PRO A 355 9.55 -4.40 -31.26
N GLU A 356 10.10 -4.03 -32.42
CA GLU A 356 9.32 -3.68 -33.62
C GLU A 356 8.38 -4.82 -34.05
N SER A 357 8.79 -6.08 -33.90
CA SER A 357 7.96 -7.26 -34.17
C SER A 357 6.70 -7.30 -33.30
N LYS A 358 6.82 -6.98 -31.99
CA LYS A 358 5.68 -6.89 -31.07
C LYS A 358 4.80 -5.69 -31.41
N LEU A 359 5.37 -4.54 -31.77
CA LEU A 359 4.59 -3.37 -32.23
C LEU A 359 3.78 -3.66 -33.51
N LYS A 360 4.36 -4.37 -34.48
CA LYS A 360 3.66 -4.80 -35.70
C LYS A 360 2.48 -5.72 -35.36
N LEU A 361 2.68 -6.68 -34.47
CA LEU A 361 1.62 -7.60 -34.02
C LEU A 361 0.48 -6.84 -33.33
N LEU A 362 0.80 -5.94 -32.39
CA LEU A 362 -0.20 -5.12 -31.70
C LEU A 362 -1.02 -4.25 -32.66
N LYS A 363 -0.36 -3.68 -33.67
CA LYS A 363 -1.03 -2.91 -34.73
C LYS A 363 -1.98 -3.77 -35.57
N GLN A 364 -1.58 -4.99 -35.94
CA GLN A 364 -2.46 -5.95 -36.63
C GLN A 364 -3.68 -6.33 -35.78
N CYS A 365 -3.48 -6.42 -34.45
CA CYS A 365 -4.55 -6.70 -33.49
C CYS A 365 -5.39 -5.47 -33.12
N ARG A 366 -5.11 -4.30 -33.70
CA ARG A 366 -5.77 -3.02 -33.37
C ARG A 366 -5.74 -2.73 -31.87
N SER A 367 -4.55 -2.86 -31.26
CA SER A 367 -4.31 -2.63 -29.84
C SER A 367 -3.27 -1.54 -29.60
N TYR A 368 -3.46 -0.75 -28.53
CA TYR A 368 -2.38 0.05 -27.96
C TYR A 368 -1.31 -0.86 -27.32
N PRO A 369 -0.01 -0.48 -27.37
CA PRO A 369 1.05 -1.23 -26.67
C PRO A 369 0.94 -1.19 -25.15
N TRP A 370 0.44 -0.08 -24.62
CA TRP A 370 0.01 0.08 -23.24
C TRP A 370 -0.92 1.29 -23.19
N GLN A 371 -1.68 1.43 -22.12
CA GLN A 371 -2.44 2.65 -21.86
C GLN A 371 -2.50 2.98 -20.37
N ASN A 372 -2.46 4.28 -20.06
CA ASN A 372 -2.80 4.84 -18.75
C ASN A 372 -4.25 5.29 -18.80
N ASN A 373 -5.04 4.92 -17.78
CA ASN A 373 -6.47 5.19 -17.76
C ASN A 373 -6.77 6.11 -16.58
N ILE A 374 -7.27 7.31 -16.89
CA ILE A 374 -7.39 8.39 -15.92
C ILE A 374 -8.84 8.86 -15.90
N PRO A 375 -9.55 8.73 -14.76
CA PRO A 375 -10.96 9.04 -14.69
C PRO A 375 -11.17 10.55 -14.69
N LEU A 376 -12.13 11.04 -15.45
CA LEU A 376 -12.69 12.38 -15.28
C LEU A 376 -13.94 12.23 -14.40
N LEU A 377 -13.84 12.71 -13.17
CA LEU A 377 -14.85 12.47 -12.14
C LEU A 377 -16.15 13.25 -12.43
N PRO A 378 -17.32 12.72 -12.03
CA PRO A 378 -18.58 13.45 -12.16
C PRO A 378 -18.58 14.82 -11.48
N LEU A 379 -19.10 15.83 -12.18
CA LEU A 379 -19.24 17.22 -11.68
C LEU A 379 -19.83 17.33 -10.27
N ARG A 380 -20.75 16.42 -9.89
CA ARG A 380 -21.38 16.40 -8.55
C ARG A 380 -20.38 16.24 -7.39
N PHE A 381 -19.22 15.65 -7.64
CA PHE A 381 -18.17 15.51 -6.63
C PHE A 381 -17.27 16.74 -6.56
N ASP A 382 -17.32 17.63 -7.57
CA ASP A 382 -16.57 18.88 -7.61
C ASP A 382 -15.04 18.67 -7.47
N ILE A 383 -14.54 17.55 -8.02
CA ILE A 383 -13.12 17.18 -8.04
C ILE A 383 -12.59 17.25 -9.47
N GLU A 384 -11.59 18.11 -9.67
CA GLU A 384 -10.82 18.23 -10.90
C GLU A 384 -9.75 17.13 -10.97
N THR A 385 -9.50 16.63 -12.18
CA THR A 385 -8.39 15.72 -12.47
C THR A 385 -7.22 16.49 -13.07
N VAL A 386 -6.02 16.21 -12.58
CA VAL A 386 -4.76 16.87 -12.99
C VAL A 386 -3.77 15.81 -13.43
N LEU A 387 -3.09 16.02 -14.55
CA LEU A 387 -2.02 15.14 -15.03
C LEU A 387 -0.66 15.73 -14.66
N MET A 388 0.25 14.89 -14.19
CA MET A 388 1.60 15.32 -13.86
C MET A 388 2.61 14.33 -14.47
N TYR A 389 3.57 14.84 -15.24
CA TYR A 389 4.52 14.00 -15.97
C TYR A 389 5.96 14.25 -15.51
N PHE A 390 6.60 13.23 -14.92
CA PHE A 390 7.96 13.33 -14.37
C PHE A 390 8.99 12.42 -15.08
N GLY A 391 8.66 11.89 -16.26
CA GLY A 391 9.59 11.05 -17.01
C GLY A 391 9.70 9.61 -16.50
N GLU A 392 8.65 9.08 -15.87
CA GLU A 392 8.61 7.71 -15.33
C GLU A 392 8.36 6.66 -16.43
N SER A 393 9.33 6.45 -17.32
CA SER A 393 9.27 5.48 -18.42
C SER A 393 10.58 4.70 -18.59
N SER A 394 10.51 3.55 -19.28
CA SER A 394 11.69 2.70 -19.52
C SER A 394 12.74 3.33 -20.47
N ILE A 395 12.33 4.30 -21.28
CA ILE A 395 13.17 5.21 -22.10
C ILE A 395 12.68 6.65 -21.96
N SER A 396 13.52 7.63 -22.30
CA SER A 396 13.07 9.03 -22.43
C SER A 396 11.96 9.10 -23.47
N TYR A 397 10.75 9.50 -23.04
CA TYR A 397 9.55 9.50 -23.88
C TYR A 397 8.72 10.74 -23.58
N ARG A 398 8.16 11.40 -24.60
CA ARG A 398 7.42 12.67 -24.43
C ARG A 398 6.22 12.83 -25.36
N ASN A 399 6.02 11.91 -26.29
CA ASN A 399 5.02 12.03 -27.34
C ASN A 399 3.89 11.05 -27.04
N PHE A 400 2.75 11.54 -26.62
CA PHE A 400 1.63 10.72 -26.19
C PHE A 400 0.43 10.92 -27.11
N LEU A 401 -0.46 9.95 -27.16
CA LEU A 401 -1.78 10.10 -27.73
C LEU A 401 -2.79 10.24 -26.59
N PHE A 402 -3.52 11.36 -26.58
CA PHE A 402 -4.63 11.59 -25.66
C PHE A 402 -5.92 11.20 -26.35
N VAL A 403 -6.69 10.31 -25.73
CA VAL A 403 -7.98 9.84 -26.23
C VAL A 403 -9.04 10.01 -25.15
N LEU A 404 -9.99 10.91 -25.37
CA LEU A 404 -11.06 11.20 -24.41
C LEU A 404 -12.34 10.47 -24.80
N HIS A 405 -12.92 9.79 -23.81
CA HIS A 405 -14.20 9.13 -23.89
C HIS A 405 -15.21 9.80 -22.96
N ASP A 406 -16.44 9.96 -23.44
CA ASP A 406 -17.56 10.50 -22.65
C ASP A 406 -18.10 9.47 -21.63
N SER A 407 -19.13 9.88 -20.89
CA SER A 407 -19.83 9.03 -19.91
C SER A 407 -20.51 7.78 -20.48
N ASN A 408 -20.67 7.70 -21.81
CA ASN A 408 -21.23 6.54 -22.52
C ASN A 408 -20.14 5.68 -23.19
N GLY A 409 -18.85 6.02 -22.99
CA GLY A 409 -17.72 5.31 -23.57
C GLY A 409 -17.49 5.63 -25.04
N ARG A 410 -18.09 6.71 -25.56
CA ARG A 410 -17.87 7.17 -26.94
C ARG A 410 -16.62 8.03 -26.97
N LYS A 411 -15.71 7.73 -27.90
CA LYS A 411 -14.55 8.59 -28.17
C LYS A 411 -15.03 9.92 -28.76
N ILE A 412 -14.76 11.02 -28.05
CA ILE A 412 -15.17 12.37 -28.44
C ILE A 412 -13.99 13.22 -28.91
N PHE A 413 -12.77 12.86 -28.53
CA PHE A 413 -11.56 13.61 -28.90
C PHE A 413 -10.33 12.70 -28.93
N GLU A 414 -9.41 13.01 -29.83
CA GLU A 414 -8.14 12.31 -30.00
C GLU A 414 -7.07 13.27 -30.53
N LYS A 415 -5.90 13.32 -29.88
CA LYS A 415 -4.81 14.21 -30.29
C LYS A 415 -3.45 13.73 -29.81
N GLU A 416 -2.44 13.89 -30.66
CA GLU A 416 -1.03 13.69 -30.27
C GLU A 416 -0.53 14.91 -29.49
N GLU A 417 0.07 14.67 -28.33
CA GLU A 417 0.56 15.68 -27.41
C GLU A 417 2.04 15.46 -27.08
N TYR A 418 2.81 16.54 -27.10
CA TYR A 418 4.18 16.56 -26.57
C TYR A 418 4.17 17.11 -25.15
N ILE A 419 4.55 16.29 -24.18
CA ILE A 419 4.52 16.65 -22.75
C ILE A 419 5.95 16.80 -22.23
N LYS A 420 6.26 18.00 -21.73
CA LYS A 420 7.55 18.28 -21.08
C LYS A 420 7.60 17.62 -19.70
N ILE A 421 8.79 17.25 -19.25
CA ILE A 421 8.98 16.73 -17.90
C ILE A 421 8.74 17.88 -16.90
N GLY A 422 8.03 17.60 -15.81
CA GLY A 422 7.56 18.61 -14.86
C GLY A 422 6.20 19.23 -15.23
N SER A 423 5.62 18.91 -16.39
CA SER A 423 4.32 19.48 -16.77
C SER A 423 3.21 19.05 -15.82
N ILE A 424 2.39 20.02 -15.41
CA ILE A 424 1.13 19.84 -14.69
C ILE A 424 0.01 20.35 -15.59
N ILE A 425 -0.97 19.49 -15.91
CA ILE A 425 -2.05 19.78 -16.87
C ILE A 425 -3.39 19.57 -16.17
N GLY A 426 -4.13 20.65 -15.90
CA GLY A 426 -5.53 20.58 -15.44
C GLY A 426 -6.44 20.13 -16.57
N MET A 427 -7.26 19.10 -16.34
CA MET A 427 -8.08 18.53 -17.42
C MET A 427 -9.24 19.44 -17.83
N ASP A 428 -9.72 20.30 -16.94
CA ASP A 428 -10.78 21.26 -17.27
C ASP A 428 -10.27 22.30 -18.29
N ASP A 429 -9.17 22.97 -17.97
CA ASP A 429 -8.53 23.95 -18.85
C ASP A 429 -8.12 23.32 -20.18
N TYR A 430 -7.62 22.07 -20.14
CA TYR A 430 -7.28 21.33 -21.34
C TYR A 430 -8.52 21.07 -22.21
N CYS A 431 -9.64 20.66 -21.63
CA CYS A 431 -10.88 20.43 -22.35
C CYS A 431 -11.44 21.73 -22.94
N GLU A 432 -11.50 22.80 -22.15
CA GLU A 432 -11.97 24.12 -22.59
C GLU A 432 -11.15 24.65 -23.77
N LYS A 433 -9.81 24.62 -23.66
CA LYS A 433 -8.90 25.08 -24.72
C LYS A 433 -9.08 24.34 -26.04
N ASN A 434 -9.50 23.08 -25.99
CA ASN A 434 -9.75 22.26 -27.18
C ASN A 434 -11.24 22.19 -27.56
N GLY A 435 -12.13 22.96 -26.92
CA GLY A 435 -13.55 23.00 -27.23
C GLY A 435 -14.30 21.70 -26.91
N ILE A 436 -13.87 20.99 -25.87
CA ILE A 436 -14.41 19.68 -25.48
C ILE A 436 -15.37 19.87 -24.31
N GLU A 437 -16.64 19.53 -24.50
CA GLU A 437 -17.63 19.49 -23.43
C GLU A 437 -17.70 18.08 -22.83
N ILE A 438 -17.33 17.93 -21.55
CA ILE A 438 -17.36 16.65 -20.85
C ILE A 438 -17.76 16.83 -19.38
N ASP A 439 -18.76 16.08 -18.92
CA ASP A 439 -19.26 16.10 -17.54
C ASP A 439 -18.56 15.08 -16.64
N ARG A 440 -18.21 13.95 -17.23
CA ARG A 440 -17.41 12.85 -16.70
C ARG A 440 -16.96 11.97 -17.85
N GLY A 441 -15.96 11.14 -17.61
CA GLY A 441 -15.51 10.19 -18.61
C GLY A 441 -14.17 9.57 -18.29
N LEU A 442 -13.42 9.27 -19.33
CA LEU A 442 -12.13 8.60 -19.23
C LEU A 442 -11.15 9.20 -20.23
N LEU A 443 -10.00 9.66 -19.71
CA LEU A 443 -8.83 9.92 -20.52
C LEU A 443 -8.00 8.64 -20.61
N ILE A 444 -7.72 8.22 -21.84
CA ILE A 444 -6.75 7.19 -22.15
C ILE A 444 -5.50 7.87 -22.72
N ILE A 445 -4.35 7.63 -22.08
CA ILE A 445 -3.06 8.07 -22.57
C ILE A 445 -2.30 6.85 -23.09
N ALA A 446 -1.93 6.88 -24.37
CA ALA A 446 -1.24 5.80 -25.07
C ALA A 446 0.02 6.33 -25.78
N PRO A 447 0.90 5.46 -26.31
CA PRO A 447 1.96 5.87 -27.20
C PRO A 447 1.43 6.62 -28.43
N SER A 448 2.10 7.70 -28.82
CA SER A 448 1.81 8.33 -30.12
C SER A 448 2.10 7.34 -31.27
N PRO A 449 1.21 7.25 -32.29
CA PRO A 449 1.39 6.35 -33.43
C PRO A 449 2.53 6.78 -34.37
N SER A 450 3.03 8.00 -34.26
CA SER A 450 4.10 8.55 -35.12
C SER A 450 5.51 8.16 -34.64
N ILE A 451 5.65 7.60 -33.44
CA ILE A 451 6.95 7.28 -32.82
C ILE A 451 7.37 5.83 -33.08
N LYS A 452 8.66 5.63 -33.35
CA LYS A 452 9.27 4.29 -33.57
C LYS A 452 9.66 3.59 -32.27
N GLU A 453 10.19 4.34 -31.31
CA GLU A 453 10.65 3.81 -30.02
C GLU A 453 9.56 4.01 -28.97
N VAL A 454 8.89 2.93 -28.60
CA VAL A 454 7.83 2.92 -27.59
C VAL A 454 8.39 2.30 -26.31
N PRO A 455 8.29 2.96 -25.15
CA PRO A 455 8.73 2.37 -23.89
C PRO A 455 7.92 1.12 -23.57
N VAL A 456 8.52 0.14 -22.89
CA VAL A 456 7.82 -1.04 -22.40
C VAL A 456 6.75 -0.66 -21.37
N TYR A 457 7.03 0.38 -20.56
CA TYR A 457 6.09 0.95 -19.61
C TYR A 457 6.28 2.47 -19.52
N ALA A 458 5.17 3.18 -19.32
CA ALA A 458 5.16 4.61 -19.01
C ALA A 458 4.10 4.88 -17.94
N HIS A 459 4.49 5.62 -16.92
CA HIS A 459 3.63 6.00 -15.81
C HIS A 459 3.39 7.50 -15.81
N PHE A 460 2.20 7.88 -15.36
CA PHE A 460 1.85 9.25 -15.03
C PHE A 460 1.60 9.33 -13.53
N LYS A 461 1.83 10.51 -12.96
CA LYS A 461 1.15 10.86 -11.73
C LYS A 461 -0.19 11.47 -12.10
N VAL A 462 -1.24 11.03 -11.43
CA VAL A 462 -2.57 11.59 -11.53
C VAL A 462 -2.86 12.31 -10.23
N GLY A 463 -3.08 13.62 -10.33
CA GLY A 463 -3.50 14.49 -9.26
C GLY A 463 -5.01 14.68 -9.26
N PHE A 464 -5.56 14.96 -8.10
CA PHE A 464 -6.96 15.33 -7.90
C PHE A 464 -7.04 16.50 -6.95
N ARG A 465 -7.95 17.44 -7.24
CA ARG A 465 -8.17 18.63 -6.43
C ARG A 465 -9.65 18.94 -6.36
N HIS A 466 -10.19 19.10 -5.15
CA HIS A 466 -11.56 19.57 -5.00
C HIS A 466 -11.63 21.08 -5.33
N ARG A 467 -12.61 21.58 -6.09
CA ARG A 467 -12.62 23.00 -6.52
C ARG A 467 -12.66 23.99 -5.34
N LYS A 468 -13.24 23.58 -4.22
CA LYS A 468 -13.28 24.34 -2.96
C LYS A 468 -12.05 24.16 -2.05
N ASN A 469 -11.10 23.29 -2.38
CA ASN A 469 -9.87 23.08 -1.64
C ASN A 469 -8.68 23.00 -2.61
N SER A 470 -7.78 24.00 -2.56
CA SER A 470 -6.76 24.19 -3.60
C SER A 470 -5.65 23.14 -3.64
N TYR A 471 -5.57 22.23 -2.67
CA TYR A 471 -4.49 21.25 -2.61
C TYR A 471 -4.69 20.10 -3.60
N ILE A 472 -3.63 19.78 -4.34
CA ILE A 472 -3.57 18.61 -5.22
C ILE A 472 -3.06 17.45 -4.39
N THR A 473 -3.82 16.37 -4.33
CA THR A 473 -3.37 15.06 -3.83
C THR A 473 -3.13 14.15 -5.03
N SER A 474 -2.10 13.32 -5.02
CA SER A 474 -1.68 12.54 -6.18
C SER A 474 -1.47 11.06 -5.89
N THR A 475 -1.55 10.26 -6.94
CA THR A 475 -1.19 8.84 -6.94
C THR A 475 -0.68 8.44 -8.33
N VAL A 476 -0.28 7.18 -8.48
CA VAL A 476 0.25 6.64 -9.74
C VAL A 476 -0.87 6.16 -10.65
N ALA A 477 -0.79 6.55 -11.91
CA ALA A 477 -1.46 5.89 -13.02
C ALA A 477 -0.40 5.07 -13.78
N GLY A 478 -0.61 3.75 -13.85
CA GLY A 478 0.33 2.85 -14.51
C GLY A 478 -0.13 2.38 -15.88
N GLY A 479 0.79 2.45 -16.86
CA GLY A 479 0.57 1.99 -18.22
C GLY A 479 0.66 0.48 -18.31
N ASN A 480 -0.40 -0.16 -18.79
CA ASN A 480 -0.44 -1.61 -19.04
C ASN A 480 -1.24 -1.93 -20.31
N THR A 481 -1.00 -3.10 -20.89
CA THR A 481 -1.90 -3.70 -21.88
C THR A 481 -3.05 -4.36 -21.12
N ILE A 482 -4.28 -3.86 -21.26
CA ILE A 482 -5.43 -4.34 -20.48
C ILE A 482 -6.59 -4.78 -21.36
N ASN A 483 -7.37 -5.75 -20.88
CA ASN A 483 -8.49 -6.40 -21.57
C ASN A 483 -8.22 -6.77 -23.04
N VAL A 484 -7.01 -7.27 -23.32
CA VAL A 484 -6.63 -7.97 -24.55
C VAL A 484 -6.69 -9.48 -24.32
N ASN A 485 -6.73 -10.28 -25.39
CA ASN A 485 -6.62 -11.74 -25.24
C ASN A 485 -5.22 -12.09 -24.67
N TYR A 486 -5.21 -12.98 -23.67
CA TYR A 486 -4.02 -13.40 -22.93
C TYR A 486 -2.89 -13.88 -23.84
N ASP A 487 -3.22 -14.62 -24.90
CA ASP A 487 -2.24 -15.17 -25.85
C ASP A 487 -1.43 -14.08 -26.58
N PHE A 488 -1.91 -12.82 -26.60
CA PHE A 488 -1.20 -11.70 -27.22
C PHE A 488 -0.17 -11.01 -26.31
N ASP A 489 -0.40 -10.95 -25.00
CA ASP A 489 0.46 -10.18 -24.10
C ASP A 489 1.29 -11.06 -23.16
N GLY A 490 0.86 -12.30 -22.88
CA GLY A 490 1.53 -13.21 -21.94
C GLY A 490 1.75 -12.57 -20.55
N GLY A 491 1.01 -11.50 -20.24
CA GLY A 491 1.30 -10.56 -19.17
C GLY A 491 1.19 -11.18 -17.78
N ARG A 492 1.85 -10.53 -16.81
CA ARG A 492 1.94 -10.92 -15.39
C ARG A 492 0.61 -10.84 -14.61
N LEU A 493 -0.52 -10.68 -15.29
CA LEU A 493 -1.84 -10.56 -14.69
C LEU A 493 -2.57 -11.90 -14.70
N TRP A 494 -3.35 -12.08 -13.65
CA TRP A 494 -4.17 -13.22 -13.25
C TRP A 494 -4.59 -14.20 -14.36
N LYS A 495 -3.91 -15.35 -14.40
CA LYS A 495 -4.40 -16.56 -15.05
C LYS A 495 -5.30 -17.29 -14.05
N ASN A 496 -6.62 -17.30 -14.30
CA ASN A 496 -7.40 -18.48 -13.93
C ASN A 496 -7.18 -19.46 -15.08
N GLU A 497 -6.61 -20.65 -14.80
CA GLU A 497 -6.31 -21.65 -15.83
C GLU A 497 -7.54 -22.06 -16.66
N HIS A 498 -8.74 -21.70 -16.22
CA HIS A 498 -10.02 -21.97 -16.88
C HIS A 498 -10.66 -20.77 -17.60
N LEU A 499 -10.04 -19.58 -17.64
CA LEU A 499 -10.60 -18.39 -18.31
C LEU A 499 -9.62 -17.79 -19.33
N PRO A 500 -10.02 -17.63 -20.60
CA PRO A 500 -9.16 -17.06 -21.66
C PRO A 500 -8.99 -15.52 -21.56
N ILE A 501 -9.47 -14.90 -20.47
CA ILE A 501 -9.54 -13.45 -20.28
C ILE A 501 -9.07 -13.05 -18.90
N MET A 502 -8.49 -11.85 -18.79
CA MET A 502 -8.04 -11.28 -17.52
C MET A 502 -9.22 -10.96 -16.61
N ASN A 503 -9.08 -11.30 -15.33
CA ASN A 503 -9.97 -10.88 -14.25
C ASN A 503 -9.20 -9.97 -13.28
N SER A 504 -9.90 -9.28 -12.39
CA SER A 504 -9.28 -8.53 -11.31
C SER A 504 -10.00 -8.69 -9.99
N GLU A 505 -9.23 -8.69 -8.91
CA GLU A 505 -9.70 -8.57 -7.53
C GLU A 505 -8.75 -7.55 -6.87
N GLN A 506 -9.31 -6.43 -6.39
CA GLN A 506 -8.57 -5.35 -5.76
C GLN A 506 -9.26 -4.94 -4.47
N PHE A 507 -8.53 -4.33 -3.55
CA PHE A 507 -9.09 -3.83 -2.31
C PHE A 507 -8.51 -2.48 -1.91
N ALA A 508 -9.24 -1.79 -1.05
CA ALA A 508 -8.85 -0.54 -0.43
C ALA A 508 -9.50 -0.41 0.95
N ARG A 509 -9.10 0.61 1.71
CA ARG A 509 -9.84 1.03 2.91
C ARG A 509 -11.08 1.83 2.53
N GLY A 510 -12.07 1.81 3.41
CA GLY A 510 -13.26 2.66 3.38
C GLY A 510 -13.52 3.29 4.75
N VAL A 511 -14.04 4.51 4.76
CA VAL A 511 -14.42 5.26 5.95
C VAL A 511 -15.75 5.94 5.69
N PHE A 512 -16.70 5.75 6.60
CA PHE A 512 -17.96 6.47 6.61
C PHE A 512 -18.23 7.00 8.02
N SER A 513 -18.27 8.32 8.18
CA SER A 513 -18.57 8.98 9.46
C SER A 513 -19.25 10.34 9.25
N LYS A 514 -19.52 11.08 10.32
CA LYS A 514 -19.94 12.48 10.24
C LYS A 514 -18.89 13.39 9.62
N GLU A 515 -17.60 13.09 9.84
CA GLU A 515 -16.49 13.91 9.32
C GLU A 515 -16.11 13.50 7.89
N PHE A 516 -16.16 12.21 7.56
CA PHE A 516 -15.61 11.66 6.33
C PHE A 516 -16.61 10.81 5.53
N ASP A 517 -16.42 10.77 4.21
CA ASP A 517 -16.96 9.74 3.32
C ASP A 517 -15.84 9.23 2.41
N THR A 518 -15.99 8.02 1.90
CA THR A 518 -15.06 7.48 0.90
C THR A 518 -15.73 7.47 -0.46
N ILE A 519 -15.13 8.16 -1.42
CA ILE A 519 -15.53 8.12 -2.82
C ILE A 519 -14.70 7.06 -3.52
N VAL A 520 -15.31 6.27 -4.39
CA VAL A 520 -14.65 5.23 -5.17
C VAL A 520 -14.98 5.43 -6.63
N THR A 521 -13.98 5.34 -7.51
CA THR A 521 -14.17 5.30 -8.96
C THR A 521 -13.58 4.02 -9.52
N VAL A 522 -14.40 3.27 -10.24
CA VAL A 522 -14.01 1.99 -10.88
C VAL A 522 -13.95 2.20 -12.38
N ILE A 523 -12.80 1.91 -12.98
CA ILE A 523 -12.48 2.16 -14.37
C ILE A 523 -12.49 0.84 -15.13
N HIS A 524 -13.17 0.85 -16.28
CA HIS A 524 -13.20 -0.25 -17.21
C HIS A 524 -12.84 0.23 -18.60
N SER A 525 -11.69 -0.22 -19.11
CA SER A 525 -11.20 0.11 -20.45
C SER A 525 -10.38 -1.04 -21.03
N SER A 526 -10.08 -0.97 -22.32
CA SER A 526 -9.27 -1.97 -23.02
C SER A 526 -8.25 -1.29 -23.92
N SER A 527 -7.13 -1.95 -24.16
CA SER A 527 -6.17 -1.55 -25.18
C SER A 527 -6.66 -1.83 -26.60
N LEU A 528 -7.69 -2.67 -26.78
CA LEU A 528 -8.31 -2.94 -28.09
C LEU A 528 -9.19 -1.78 -28.55
N PHE A 529 -9.05 -1.37 -29.81
CA PHE A 529 -9.78 -0.21 -30.36
C PHE A 529 -11.28 -0.47 -30.54
N ASP A 530 -11.67 -1.71 -30.84
CA ASP A 530 -13.07 -2.09 -31.10
C ASP A 530 -13.72 -2.79 -29.88
N TYR A 531 -13.23 -2.50 -28.68
CA TYR A 531 -13.70 -3.13 -27.44
C TYR A 531 -15.14 -2.74 -27.09
N LYS A 532 -16.00 -3.73 -26.84
CA LYS A 532 -17.45 -3.53 -26.61
C LYS A 532 -17.99 -4.22 -25.37
N ASP A 533 -17.15 -4.93 -24.64
CA ASP A 533 -17.62 -5.77 -23.55
C ASP A 533 -17.98 -4.95 -22.32
N ILE A 534 -18.88 -5.49 -21.50
CA ILE A 534 -19.32 -4.89 -20.24
C ILE A 534 -18.64 -5.63 -19.08
N ALA A 535 -18.08 -4.89 -18.13
CA ALA A 535 -17.55 -5.46 -16.88
C ALA A 535 -18.68 -5.67 -15.87
N LYS A 536 -18.72 -6.86 -15.26
CA LYS A 536 -19.63 -7.16 -14.14
C LYS A 536 -18.81 -7.19 -12.86
N VAL A 537 -19.03 -6.18 -12.04
CA VAL A 537 -18.21 -5.89 -10.87
C VAL A 537 -19.01 -6.17 -9.59
N ASP A 538 -18.50 -7.10 -8.80
CA ASP A 538 -18.89 -7.38 -7.43
C ASP A 538 -18.15 -6.39 -6.50
N ILE A 539 -18.87 -5.73 -5.59
CA ILE A 539 -18.30 -4.84 -4.57
C ILE A 539 -18.70 -5.38 -3.20
N ASP A 540 -17.73 -5.88 -2.43
CA ASP A 540 -17.92 -6.35 -1.06
C ASP A 540 -17.40 -5.29 -0.09
N LEU A 541 -18.24 -4.87 0.86
CA LEU A 541 -17.87 -3.97 1.96
C LEU A 541 -17.92 -4.74 3.27
N TYR A 542 -16.77 -4.93 3.92
CA TYR A 542 -16.68 -5.54 5.24
C TYR A 542 -16.41 -4.49 6.30
N SER A 543 -17.29 -4.36 7.27
CA SER A 543 -17.10 -3.46 8.41
C SER A 543 -16.03 -3.96 9.39
N ALA A 544 -15.63 -3.11 10.34
CA ALA A 544 -14.71 -3.47 11.41
C ALA A 544 -15.18 -4.67 12.25
N ASN A 545 -16.50 -4.86 12.41
CA ASN A 545 -17.07 -6.02 13.11
C ASN A 545 -17.25 -7.27 12.22
N GLY A 546 -16.86 -7.23 10.95
CA GLY A 546 -16.94 -8.34 10.00
C GLY A 546 -18.28 -8.47 9.24
N SER A 547 -19.25 -7.58 9.45
CA SER A 547 -20.49 -7.58 8.67
C SER A 547 -20.22 -7.24 7.21
N MET A 548 -20.80 -8.01 6.29
CA MET A 548 -20.61 -7.83 4.85
C MET A 548 -21.83 -7.17 4.20
N ASN A 549 -21.59 -6.26 3.26
CA ASN A 549 -22.58 -5.77 2.30
C ASN A 549 -22.06 -6.03 0.90
N HIS A 550 -22.91 -6.55 0.02
CA HIS A 550 -22.53 -6.94 -1.33
C HIS A 550 -23.37 -6.15 -2.35
N PHE A 551 -22.70 -5.60 -3.35
CA PHE A 551 -23.32 -4.86 -4.43
C PHE A 551 -22.79 -5.34 -5.78
N VAL A 552 -23.62 -5.23 -6.82
CA VAL A 552 -23.23 -5.57 -8.19
C VAL A 552 -23.42 -4.34 -9.07
N LYS A 553 -22.43 -4.05 -9.90
CA LYS A 553 -22.48 -3.00 -10.92
C LYS A 553 -22.07 -3.51 -12.29
N GLU A 554 -22.70 -3.00 -13.32
CA GLU A 554 -22.26 -3.18 -14.70
C GLU A 554 -21.59 -1.89 -15.18
N ILE A 555 -20.39 -2.01 -15.77
CA ILE A 555 -19.61 -0.87 -16.24
C ILE A 555 -19.35 -1.05 -17.75
N ALA A 556 -19.82 -0.08 -18.54
CA ALA A 556 -19.65 -0.03 -19.98
C ALA A 556 -18.17 0.02 -20.38
N PRO A 557 -17.81 -0.41 -21.60
CA PRO A 557 -16.43 -0.32 -22.10
C PRO A 557 -15.96 1.14 -22.18
N CYS A 558 -14.69 1.38 -21.83
CA CYS A 558 -14.06 2.70 -21.86
C CYS A 558 -14.79 3.77 -21.03
N THR A 559 -15.35 3.36 -19.88
CA THR A 559 -16.04 4.25 -18.93
C THR A 559 -15.54 4.05 -17.51
N SER A 560 -16.08 4.85 -16.59
CA SER A 560 -15.91 4.68 -15.16
C SER A 560 -17.25 4.76 -14.43
N SER A 561 -17.33 4.11 -13.26
CA SER A 561 -18.46 4.20 -12.33
C SER A 561 -17.97 4.76 -11.00
N THR A 562 -18.48 5.93 -10.61
CA THR A 562 -18.10 6.62 -9.37
C THR A 562 -19.25 6.72 -8.38
N PHE A 563 -19.00 6.36 -7.12
CA PHE A 563 -19.99 6.36 -6.03
C PHE A 563 -19.31 6.72 -4.70
N SER A 564 -20.08 7.17 -3.71
CA SER A 564 -19.59 7.24 -2.32
C SER A 564 -20.08 6.06 -1.49
N LEU A 565 -19.40 5.75 -0.38
CA LEU A 565 -19.87 4.72 0.55
C LEU A 565 -21.21 5.12 1.19
N GLY A 566 -21.38 6.40 1.52
CA GLY A 566 -22.65 6.92 2.00
C GLY A 566 -23.82 6.65 1.04
N GLU A 567 -23.58 6.78 -0.28
CA GLU A 567 -24.57 6.45 -1.31
C GLU A 567 -24.88 4.94 -1.37
N LEU A 568 -23.86 4.08 -1.29
CA LEU A 568 -24.04 2.63 -1.37
C LEU A 568 -24.74 2.05 -0.14
N LEU A 569 -24.42 2.53 1.05
CA LEU A 569 -24.87 1.93 2.30
C LEU A 569 -26.28 2.35 2.73
N ASP A 570 -26.91 3.29 2.03
CA ASP A 570 -28.19 3.93 2.40
C ASP A 570 -28.12 4.57 3.80
N LEU A 571 -27.87 5.89 3.82
CA LEU A 571 -27.62 6.75 4.98
C LEU A 571 -28.64 6.61 6.13
N SER A 572 -29.83 6.06 5.88
CA SER A 572 -30.91 5.95 6.85
C SER A 572 -30.70 4.89 7.94
N LYS A 573 -29.71 3.98 7.81
CA LYS A 573 -29.69 2.73 8.60
C LYS A 573 -28.36 2.36 9.29
N LYS A 574 -27.28 3.13 9.16
CA LYS A 574 -25.96 2.69 9.67
C LYS A 574 -25.19 3.74 10.46
N SER A 575 -24.48 3.23 11.47
CA SER A 575 -23.51 3.96 12.29
C SER A 575 -22.22 4.23 11.52
N GLU A 576 -21.43 5.17 12.04
CA GLU A 576 -20.06 5.41 11.59
C GLU A 576 -19.23 4.13 11.69
N ASP A 577 -18.41 3.84 10.68
CA ASP A 577 -17.62 2.61 10.63
C ASP A 577 -16.44 2.71 9.64
N TYR A 578 -15.51 1.77 9.78
CA TYR A 578 -14.39 1.53 8.89
C TYR A 578 -14.63 0.25 8.09
N TYR A 579 -14.24 0.27 6.83
CA TYR A 579 -14.51 -0.81 5.89
C TYR A 579 -13.23 -1.29 5.21
N SER A 580 -13.17 -2.59 4.89
CA SER A 580 -12.42 -3.02 3.70
C SER A 580 -13.37 -3.04 2.50
N ILE A 581 -12.97 -2.40 1.42
CA ILE A 581 -13.69 -2.35 0.16
C ILE A 581 -13.00 -3.33 -0.78
N TRP A 582 -13.71 -4.34 -1.27
CA TRP A 582 -13.21 -5.28 -2.27
C TRP A 582 -13.97 -5.10 -3.57
N ILE A 583 -13.24 -5.02 -4.68
CA ILE A 583 -13.76 -4.90 -6.03
C ILE A 583 -13.30 -6.11 -6.81
N LYS A 584 -14.25 -6.92 -7.28
CA LYS A 584 -13.98 -8.14 -8.03
C LYS A 584 -14.71 -8.12 -9.35
N CYS A 585 -13.98 -8.34 -10.44
CA CYS A 585 -14.53 -8.48 -11.78
C CYS A 585 -14.07 -9.81 -12.36
N ARG A 586 -15.01 -10.74 -12.54
CA ARG A 586 -14.68 -12.12 -12.98
C ARG A 586 -14.50 -12.23 -14.48
N ASN A 587 -15.10 -11.31 -15.23
CA ASN A 587 -15.10 -11.38 -16.68
C ASN A 587 -14.12 -10.39 -17.33
N ARG A 588 -13.71 -9.31 -16.67
CA ARG A 588 -12.79 -8.32 -17.23
C ARG A 588 -11.83 -7.82 -16.16
N TYR A 589 -10.74 -7.20 -16.61
CA TYR A 589 -9.87 -6.43 -15.76
C TYR A 589 -10.45 -5.02 -15.53
N VAL A 590 -10.56 -4.61 -14.28
CA VAL A 590 -10.91 -3.24 -13.87
C VAL A 590 -9.85 -2.70 -12.92
N ASN A 591 -9.68 -1.37 -12.91
CA ASN A 591 -8.87 -0.63 -11.94
C ASN A 591 -9.74 0.30 -11.11
N ALA A 592 -9.29 0.73 -9.94
CA ALA A 592 -10.04 1.69 -9.15
C ALA A 592 -9.14 2.66 -8.38
N TYR A 593 -9.72 3.82 -8.05
CA TYR A 593 -9.18 4.79 -7.10
C TYR A 593 -10.19 5.03 -5.98
N HIS A 594 -9.70 5.33 -4.79
CA HIS A 594 -10.50 5.78 -3.67
C HIS A 594 -10.02 7.13 -3.15
N PHE A 595 -10.96 7.90 -2.61
CA PHE A 595 -10.72 9.22 -2.05
C PHE A 595 -11.32 9.26 -0.65
N LEU A 596 -10.55 9.70 0.33
CA LEU A 596 -11.14 10.14 1.61
C LEU A 596 -11.52 11.60 1.49
N HIS A 597 -12.82 11.84 1.50
CA HIS A 597 -13.39 13.18 1.42
C HIS A 597 -13.80 13.65 2.80
N ARG A 598 -13.23 14.77 3.24
CA ARG A 598 -13.62 15.44 4.48
C ARG A 598 -14.76 16.40 4.20
N LYS A 599 -15.92 16.15 4.81
CA LYS A 599 -17.17 16.85 4.50
C LYS A 599 -17.15 18.35 4.85
N LYS A 600 -16.42 18.73 5.89
CA LYS A 600 -16.44 20.11 6.44
C LYS A 600 -15.80 21.15 5.52
N ASP A 601 -14.74 20.78 4.81
CA ASP A 601 -13.90 21.69 4.02
C ASP A 601 -13.50 21.12 2.66
N ASN A 602 -14.02 19.94 2.33
CA ASN A 602 -13.78 19.24 1.08
C ASN A 602 -12.32 18.89 0.80
N ALA A 603 -11.48 18.81 1.84
CA ALA A 603 -10.16 18.21 1.70
C ALA A 603 -10.29 16.75 1.22
N ILE A 604 -9.42 16.36 0.28
CA ILE A 604 -9.39 15.01 -0.26
C ILE A 604 -7.97 14.44 -0.17
N GLY A 605 -7.86 13.16 0.18
CA GLY A 605 -6.66 12.35 -0.01
C GLY A 605 -7.00 11.20 -0.96
N VAL A 606 -6.17 10.97 -1.99
CA VAL A 606 -6.42 9.94 -3.00
C VAL A 606 -5.47 8.77 -2.85
N GLU A 607 -5.95 7.56 -3.14
CA GLU A 607 -5.06 6.45 -3.49
C GLU A 607 -5.67 5.48 -4.49
N HIS A 608 -4.84 4.62 -5.10
CA HIS A 608 -5.29 3.51 -5.93
C HIS A 608 -5.64 2.27 -5.09
N PHE A 609 -6.54 1.46 -5.64
CA PHE A 609 -6.82 0.13 -5.09
C PHE A 609 -5.65 -0.82 -5.34
N TYR A 610 -5.36 -1.66 -4.38
CA TYR A 610 -4.28 -2.63 -4.48
C TYR A 610 -4.78 -4.02 -4.85
N TYR A 611 -3.97 -4.81 -5.57
CA TYR A 611 -4.35 -6.16 -5.98
C TYR A 611 -4.52 -7.11 -4.79
N GLY A 612 -5.66 -7.79 -4.75
CA GLY A 612 -6.08 -8.66 -3.66
C GLY A 612 -5.49 -10.08 -3.70
N ARG A 613 -4.80 -10.51 -4.76
CA ARG A 613 -3.93 -11.69 -4.74
C ARG A 613 -2.72 -11.49 -5.66
N PHE A 614 -1.59 -11.99 -5.19
CA PHE A 614 -0.45 -12.23 -6.05
C PHE A 614 -0.55 -13.67 -6.51
N ASN A 615 -0.71 -13.88 -7.81
CA ASN A 615 -0.26 -15.16 -8.34
C ASN A 615 1.24 -15.19 -8.05
N THR A 616 1.67 -16.04 -7.11
CA THR A 616 2.96 -16.70 -7.26
C THR A 616 2.84 -17.37 -8.64
N PRO A 617 3.60 -16.95 -9.66
CA PRO A 617 3.84 -17.87 -10.75
C PRO A 617 4.37 -19.12 -10.05
N ARG A 618 3.69 -20.25 -10.23
CA ARG A 618 4.31 -21.54 -9.94
C ARG A 618 5.73 -21.44 -10.48
N LEU A 619 6.69 -21.67 -9.58
CA LEU A 619 8.08 -21.85 -9.94
C LEU A 619 8.11 -22.63 -11.25
N ALA A 620 8.55 -21.97 -12.31
CA ALA A 620 9.09 -22.62 -13.48
C ALA A 620 10.33 -23.40 -12.98
N LYS A 621 10.06 -24.60 -12.49
CA LYS A 621 11.00 -25.70 -12.32
C LYS A 621 10.24 -26.96 -12.71
N GLN A 622 10.15 -27.18 -14.02
CA GLN A 622 10.38 -28.49 -14.59
C GLN A 622 11.56 -28.33 -15.55
#